data_AF-A0A0C9Z096-F1
#
_entry.id   AF-A0A0C9Z096-F1
#
_cell.length_a   1.000
_cell.length_b   1.000
_cell.length_c   1.000
_cell.angle_alpha   90.00
_cell.angle_beta   90.00
_cell.angle_gamma   90.00
#
_symmetry.space_group_name_H-M   'P 1'
#
loop_
_entity.id
_entity.type
_entity.pdbx_description
1 polymer ?
#
loop_
_entity_poly.entity_id
_entity_poly.type
_entity_poly.pdbx_seq_one_letter_code
_entity_poly.pdbx_strand_id
1 'polypeptide(L)'
;PSSQSETWKSLSQDLTPLSLQEFITASNPTGRATTFAEPITVSHHVWCSIVSVDYYVWLRDSTGTLDIHATSERTAHGSMPGNTGMDAVQNMIVQGLDLIRKSLIAFCEDAMQVSMVTADLVPLENHISCFPTTFNSFADDLKRGASLTAHSRYITWFDNSFQGTKHSHDDEEYAMPAGSEDSPADNCSAGDSIDHPHSDHNEGCRVSRRLAKSGAGV
;
A
#
# COMPACT_ATOMS: atom_id res chain seq x y z
N PRO A 1 6.70 2.81 14.20
CA PRO A 1 7.62 3.77 14.86
C PRO A 1 7.69 3.48 16.37
N SER A 2 8.83 3.70 17.04
CA SER A 2 8.91 3.56 18.51
C SER A 2 8.33 4.81 19.20
N SER A 3 7.75 4.65 20.39
CA SER A 3 7.07 5.74 21.13
C SER A 3 7.98 6.92 21.51
N GLN A 4 9.29 6.70 21.51
CA GLN A 4 10.28 7.73 21.82
C GLN A 4 10.81 8.46 20.57
N SER A 5 10.47 7.99 19.36
CA SER A 5 10.97 8.58 18.10
C SER A 5 10.32 9.94 17.80
N GLU A 6 11.05 10.81 17.12
CA GLU A 6 10.51 12.08 16.60
C GLU A 6 9.34 11.85 15.64
N THR A 7 9.42 10.79 14.82
CA THR A 7 8.31 10.34 13.99
C THR A 7 7.06 10.07 14.81
N TRP A 8 7.19 9.35 15.92
CA TRP A 8 6.06 9.08 16.80
C TRP A 8 5.50 10.39 17.34
N LYS A 9 6.33 11.27 17.90
CA LYS A 9 5.87 12.56 18.46
C LYS A 9 5.14 13.42 17.41
N SER A 10 5.64 13.46 16.18
CA SER A 10 5.03 14.19 15.07
C SER A 10 3.68 13.59 14.67
N LEU A 11 3.63 12.28 14.38
CA LEU A 11 2.40 11.62 13.91
C LEU A 11 1.38 11.38 15.04
N SER A 12 1.83 11.37 16.30
CA SER A 12 0.99 11.25 17.48
C SER A 12 0.34 12.57 17.86
N GLN A 13 0.53 13.67 17.12
CA GLN A 13 -0.21 14.93 17.33
C GLN A 13 -1.54 14.93 16.57
N ASP A 14 -1.64 14.18 15.47
CA ASP A 14 -2.85 14.09 14.67
C ASP A 14 -3.95 13.30 15.38
N LEU A 15 -5.19 13.81 15.36
CA LEU A 15 -6.36 13.16 15.96
C LEU A 15 -6.90 12.02 15.08
N THR A 16 -6.68 12.11 13.77
CA THR A 16 -7.11 11.14 12.77
C THR A 16 -5.93 10.79 11.89
N PRO A 17 -5.86 9.56 11.35
CA PRO A 17 -4.78 9.20 10.44
C PRO A 17 -4.90 9.99 9.14
N LEU A 18 -3.77 10.27 8.51
CA LEU A 18 -3.71 10.86 7.17
C LEU A 18 -4.43 9.96 6.17
N SER A 19 -5.23 10.58 5.29
CA SER A 19 -5.77 9.90 4.11
C SER A 19 -4.64 9.45 3.17
N LEU A 20 -4.94 8.55 2.24
CA LEU A 20 -3.95 8.06 1.27
C LEU A 20 -3.30 9.20 0.49
N GLN A 21 -4.09 10.18 0.05
CA GLN A 21 -3.60 11.30 -0.75
C GLN A 21 -2.70 12.23 0.08
N GLU A 22 -3.09 12.54 1.31
CA GLU A 22 -2.27 13.35 2.24
C GLU A 22 -0.97 12.64 2.57
N PHE A 23 -1.02 11.34 2.83
CA PHE A 23 0.16 10.52 3.10
C PHE A 23 1.12 10.49 1.92
N ILE A 24 0.63 10.28 0.70
CA ILE A 24 1.47 10.30 -0.51
C ILE A 24 2.09 11.69 -0.70
N THR A 25 1.31 12.76 -0.51
CA THR A 25 1.79 14.14 -0.64
C THR A 25 2.88 14.45 0.39
N ALA A 26 2.68 14.03 1.64
CA ALA A 26 3.67 14.16 2.72
C ALA A 26 4.93 13.33 2.45
N SER A 27 4.80 12.22 1.73
CA SER A 27 5.94 11.36 1.38
C SER A 27 6.80 11.90 0.24
N ASN A 28 6.26 12.83 -0.55
CA ASN A 28 6.93 13.44 -1.69
C ASN A 28 6.59 14.94 -1.80
N PRO A 29 7.04 15.77 -0.82
CA PRO A 29 6.64 17.18 -0.75
C PRO A 29 7.17 18.01 -1.93
N THR A 30 8.21 17.53 -2.62
CA THR A 30 8.80 18.21 -3.78
C THR A 30 8.27 17.70 -5.11
N GLY A 31 7.38 16.69 -5.11
CA GLY A 31 6.89 16.03 -6.33
C GLY A 31 7.96 15.26 -7.11
N ARG A 32 9.18 15.10 -6.55
CA ARG A 32 10.35 14.55 -7.23
C ARG A 32 10.43 13.03 -7.27
N ALA A 33 9.56 12.29 -6.58
CA ALA A 33 9.58 10.85 -6.67
C ALA A 33 9.33 10.36 -8.11
N THR A 34 10.40 9.99 -8.79
CA THR A 34 10.43 9.65 -10.21
C THR A 34 10.36 8.15 -10.44
N THR A 35 10.72 7.34 -9.43
CA THR A 35 10.77 5.88 -9.54
C THR A 35 10.12 5.18 -8.36
N PHE A 36 9.80 3.89 -8.49
CA PHE A 36 9.31 3.05 -7.39
C PHE A 36 10.37 2.75 -6.33
N ALA A 37 11.65 2.99 -6.63
CA ALA A 37 12.76 2.62 -5.77
C ALA A 37 13.08 3.64 -4.68
N GLU A 38 12.47 4.82 -4.80
CA GLU A 38 12.59 5.84 -3.78
C GLU A 38 11.83 5.41 -2.51
N PRO A 39 12.46 5.45 -1.33
CA PRO A 39 11.80 5.08 -0.08
C PRO A 39 10.61 6.01 0.23
N ILE A 40 9.46 5.41 0.56
CA ILE A 40 8.27 6.15 0.96
C ILE A 40 8.42 6.54 2.43
N THR A 41 8.75 7.81 2.65
CA THR A 41 9.13 8.34 3.96
C THR A 41 8.16 9.40 4.41
N VAL A 42 7.53 9.24 5.57
CA VAL A 42 6.66 10.28 6.18
C VAL A 42 7.11 10.51 7.61
N SER A 43 7.25 11.79 8.00
CA SER A 43 7.80 12.21 9.30
C SER A 43 9.12 11.51 9.65
N HIS A 44 10.05 11.45 8.70
CA HIS A 44 11.36 10.80 8.81
C HIS A 44 11.35 9.28 9.02
N HIS A 45 10.20 8.62 8.83
CA HIS A 45 10.10 7.17 8.91
C HIS A 45 9.82 6.55 7.56
N VAL A 46 10.64 5.56 7.20
CA VAL A 46 10.49 4.77 5.98
C VAL A 46 9.41 3.71 6.20
N TRP A 47 8.26 3.88 5.54
CA TRP A 47 7.12 2.98 5.64
C TRP A 47 7.21 1.81 4.65
N CYS A 48 7.78 2.07 3.48
CA CYS A 48 8.05 1.08 2.45
C CYS A 48 9.26 1.50 1.63
N SER A 49 10.08 0.53 1.24
CA SER A 49 11.16 0.72 0.29
C SER A 49 11.29 -0.57 -0.52
N ILE A 50 11.27 -0.42 -1.84
CA ILE A 50 11.59 -1.48 -2.79
C ILE A 50 12.91 -1.08 -3.41
N VAL A 51 14.01 -1.71 -3.00
CA VAL A 51 15.35 -1.31 -3.47
C VAL A 51 15.56 -1.74 -4.92
N SER A 52 15.15 -2.96 -5.24
CA SER A 52 15.23 -3.52 -6.58
C SER A 52 14.15 -4.57 -6.81
N VAL A 53 13.89 -4.85 -8.08
CA VAL A 53 13.10 -5.97 -8.57
C VAL A 53 13.96 -6.71 -9.60
N ASP A 54 14.20 -7.98 -9.33
CA ASP A 54 14.94 -8.87 -10.22
C ASP A 54 13.98 -9.74 -11.02
N TYR A 55 14.16 -9.73 -12.34
CA TYR A 55 13.44 -10.55 -13.29
C TYR A 55 14.34 -11.70 -13.72
N TYR A 56 13.86 -12.92 -13.53
CA TYR A 56 14.50 -14.12 -14.05
C TYR A 56 13.54 -14.83 -14.98
N VAL A 57 13.99 -15.10 -16.20
CA VAL A 57 13.19 -15.76 -17.25
C VAL A 57 13.93 -17.01 -17.70
N TRP A 58 13.21 -18.12 -17.75
CA TRP A 58 13.72 -19.40 -18.25
C TRP A 58 12.82 -19.90 -19.38
N LEU A 59 13.43 -20.36 -20.46
CA LEU A 59 12.72 -21.08 -21.51
C LEU A 59 12.74 -22.57 -21.23
N ARG A 60 11.54 -23.15 -21.19
CA ARG A 60 11.36 -24.59 -21.09
C ARG A 60 11.65 -25.22 -22.45
N ASP A 61 12.33 -26.36 -22.41
CA ASP A 61 12.57 -27.18 -23.59
C ASP A 61 11.39 -28.12 -23.89
N SER A 62 11.43 -28.77 -25.05
CA SER A 62 10.46 -29.79 -25.43
C SER A 62 10.59 -31.09 -24.64
N THR A 63 11.68 -31.29 -23.88
CA THR A 63 11.87 -32.48 -23.03
C THR A 63 11.13 -32.37 -21.70
N GLY A 64 10.61 -31.18 -21.37
CA GLY A 64 9.63 -30.98 -20.31
C GLY A 64 10.24 -30.68 -18.95
N THR A 65 11.56 -30.70 -18.78
CA THR A 65 12.21 -30.36 -17.51
C THR A 65 12.73 -28.93 -17.52
N LEU A 66 12.17 -28.08 -16.66
CA LEU A 66 12.67 -26.73 -16.43
C LEU A 66 13.82 -26.79 -15.42
N ASP A 67 15.06 -26.62 -15.89
CA ASP A 67 16.21 -26.46 -15.01
C ASP A 67 16.37 -24.98 -14.62
N ILE A 68 15.96 -24.65 -13.39
CA ILE A 68 16.03 -23.29 -12.82
C ILE A 68 17.47 -22.91 -12.48
N HIS A 69 18.36 -23.88 -12.32
CA HIS A 69 19.77 -23.67 -11.98
C HIS A 69 20.69 -23.66 -13.21
N ALA A 70 20.18 -23.98 -14.39
CA ALA A 70 20.93 -23.91 -15.63
C ALA A 70 21.29 -22.47 -16.00
N THR A 71 22.58 -22.13 -16.01
CA THR A 71 23.10 -20.85 -16.54
C THR A 71 23.23 -20.88 -18.07
N SER A 72 22.23 -21.46 -18.74
CA SER A 72 22.24 -21.72 -20.19
C SER A 72 21.82 -20.51 -21.01
N GLU A 73 22.02 -20.59 -22.33
CA GLU A 73 21.51 -19.62 -23.33
C GLU A 73 19.98 -19.44 -23.31
N ARG A 74 19.25 -20.22 -22.50
CA ARG A 74 17.79 -20.20 -22.34
C ARG A 74 17.33 -19.46 -21.09
N THR A 75 18.22 -18.69 -20.48
CA THR A 75 17.93 -17.92 -19.28
C THR A 75 18.31 -16.46 -19.49
N ALA A 76 17.50 -15.57 -18.94
CA ALA A 76 17.80 -14.15 -18.89
C ALA A 76 17.53 -13.61 -17.50
N HIS A 77 18.39 -12.70 -17.07
CA HIS A 77 18.23 -11.94 -15.84
C HIS A 77 18.30 -10.45 -16.15
N GLY A 78 17.45 -9.69 -15.47
CA GLY A 78 17.46 -8.25 -15.51
C GLY A 78 16.94 -7.67 -14.21
N SER A 79 17.21 -6.39 -13.97
CA SER A 79 16.82 -5.73 -12.74
C SER A 79 16.35 -4.30 -12.96
N MET A 80 15.46 -3.88 -12.06
CA MET A 80 14.92 -2.53 -11.98
C MET A 80 15.03 -2.01 -10.55
N PRO A 81 15.22 -0.69 -10.33
CA PRO A 81 15.39 0.36 -11.33
C PRO A 81 16.78 0.28 -12.00
N GLY A 82 16.95 0.94 -13.16
CA GLY A 82 18.22 0.98 -13.90
C GLY A 82 18.26 0.15 -15.19
N ASN A 83 17.19 -0.61 -15.46
CA ASN A 83 16.97 -1.38 -16.70
C ASN A 83 18.16 -2.26 -17.11
N THR A 84 18.94 -2.74 -16.14
CA THR A 84 20.11 -3.58 -16.42
C THR A 84 19.62 -4.96 -16.86
N GLY A 85 20.09 -5.47 -18.00
CA GLY A 85 19.71 -6.79 -18.51
C GLY A 85 18.25 -6.93 -18.99
N MET A 86 17.43 -5.88 -18.91
CA MET A 86 16.01 -5.95 -19.27
C MET A 86 15.77 -6.20 -20.76
N ASP A 87 16.68 -5.78 -21.64
CA ASP A 87 16.65 -6.13 -23.06
C ASP A 87 16.79 -7.65 -23.27
N ALA A 88 17.67 -8.30 -22.50
CA ALA A 88 17.84 -9.75 -22.55
C ALA A 88 16.59 -10.47 -22.03
N VAL A 89 15.99 -9.97 -20.95
CA VAL A 89 14.69 -10.45 -20.41
C VAL A 89 13.60 -10.34 -21.48
N GLN A 90 13.47 -9.19 -22.13
CA GLN A 90 12.47 -8.98 -23.18
C GLN A 90 12.68 -9.92 -24.37
N ASN A 91 13.92 -10.04 -24.84
CA ASN A 91 14.27 -10.95 -25.93
C ASN A 91 13.96 -12.40 -25.57
N MET A 92 14.22 -12.82 -24.32
CA MET A 92 13.92 -14.18 -23.85
C MET A 92 12.41 -14.44 -23.83
N ILE A 93 11.60 -13.48 -23.37
CA ILE A 93 10.13 -13.59 -23.40
C ILE A 93 9.63 -13.72 -24.85
N VAL A 94 10.15 -12.89 -25.77
CA VAL A 94 9.79 -12.94 -27.19
C VAL A 94 10.18 -14.29 -27.81
N GLN A 95 11.35 -14.83 -27.48
CA GLN A 95 11.76 -16.17 -27.91
C GLN A 95 10.80 -17.24 -27.37
N GLY A 96 10.36 -17.14 -26.12
CA GLY A 96 9.36 -18.05 -25.54
C GLY A 96 8.02 -18.00 -26.27
N LEU A 97 7.55 -16.80 -26.61
CA LEU A 97 6.33 -16.62 -27.41
C LEU A 97 6.48 -17.22 -28.81
N ASP A 98 7.65 -17.11 -29.44
CA ASP A 98 7.93 -17.78 -30.73
C ASP A 98 7.93 -19.31 -30.61
N LEU A 99 8.46 -19.86 -29.52
CA LEU A 99 8.38 -21.30 -29.25
C LEU A 99 6.93 -21.78 -29.07
N ILE A 100 6.10 -21.01 -28.35
CA ILE A 100 4.67 -21.32 -28.21
C ILE A 100 3.98 -21.29 -29.58
N ARG A 101 4.24 -20.26 -30.39
CA ARG A 101 3.70 -20.14 -31.74
C ARG A 101 4.07 -21.35 -32.62
N LYS A 102 5.33 -21.76 -32.62
CA LYS A 102 5.80 -22.96 -33.33
C LYS A 102 5.13 -24.23 -32.82
N SER A 103 4.94 -24.36 -31.51
CA SER A 103 4.24 -25.51 -30.93
C SER A 103 2.76 -25.56 -31.32
N LEU A 104 2.10 -24.40 -31.43
CA LEU A 104 0.71 -24.32 -31.89
C LEU A 104 0.59 -24.71 -33.37
N ILE A 105 1.52 -24.27 -34.22
CA ILE A 105 1.58 -24.67 -35.64
C ILE A 105 1.70 -26.20 -35.74
N ALA A 106 2.69 -26.80 -35.07
CA ALA A 106 2.89 -28.25 -35.09
C ALA A 106 1.66 -29.02 -34.58
N PHE A 107 1.04 -28.54 -33.51
CA PHE A 107 -0.21 -29.12 -33.00
C PHE A 107 -1.35 -29.05 -34.03
N CYS A 108 -1.50 -27.93 -34.73
CA CYS A 108 -2.49 -27.79 -35.79
C CYS A 108 -2.21 -28.73 -36.96
N GLU A 109 -0.95 -28.86 -37.39
CA GLU A 109 -0.54 -29.79 -38.45
C GLU A 109 -0.89 -31.25 -38.10
N ASP A 110 -0.55 -31.68 -36.89
CA ASP A 110 -0.89 -33.02 -36.39
C ASP A 110 -2.42 -33.24 -36.37
N ALA A 111 -3.18 -32.25 -35.88
CA ALA A 111 -4.65 -32.33 -35.83
C ALA A 111 -5.29 -32.37 -37.22
N MET A 112 -4.75 -31.62 -38.19
CA MET A 112 -5.19 -31.65 -39.59
C MET A 112 -4.91 -33.01 -40.24
N GLN A 113 -3.75 -33.61 -39.95
CA GLN A 113 -3.40 -34.93 -40.45
C GLN A 113 -4.37 -36.01 -39.94
N VAL A 114 -4.78 -35.94 -38.67
CA VAL A 114 -5.74 -36.89 -38.07
C VAL A 114 -7.17 -36.66 -38.57
N SER A 115 -7.59 -35.40 -38.72
CA SER A 115 -8.98 -35.06 -39.07
C SER A 115 -9.27 -35.00 -40.57
N MET A 116 -8.23 -35.08 -41.43
CA MET A 116 -8.32 -34.87 -42.88
C MET A 116 -8.94 -33.51 -43.29
N VAL A 117 -8.88 -32.53 -42.39
CA VAL A 117 -9.29 -31.14 -42.65
C VAL A 117 -8.03 -30.32 -42.91
N THR A 118 -8.10 -29.38 -43.87
CA THR A 118 -7.01 -28.45 -44.15
C THR A 118 -7.39 -27.06 -43.67
N ALA A 119 -6.44 -26.36 -43.06
CA ALA A 119 -6.54 -24.97 -42.65
C ALA A 119 -5.29 -24.21 -43.12
N ASP A 120 -5.48 -22.93 -43.41
CA ASP A 120 -4.37 -22.04 -43.76
C ASP A 120 -3.65 -21.56 -42.49
N LEU A 121 -2.40 -21.98 -42.30
CA LEU A 121 -1.56 -21.56 -41.18
C LEU A 121 -0.65 -20.37 -41.51
N VAL A 122 -0.63 -19.89 -42.76
CA VAL A 122 0.20 -18.76 -43.21
C VAL A 122 0.03 -17.50 -42.33
N PRO A 123 -1.18 -17.14 -41.85
CA PRO A 123 -1.33 -16.02 -40.93
C PRO A 123 -0.59 -16.22 -39.59
N LEU A 124 -0.57 -17.44 -39.06
CA LEU A 124 0.10 -17.78 -37.80
C LEU A 124 1.61 -17.93 -37.99
N GLU A 125 2.05 -18.44 -39.14
CA GLU A 125 3.46 -18.53 -39.53
C GLU A 125 4.11 -17.15 -39.66
N ASN A 126 3.39 -16.19 -40.25
CA ASN A 126 3.85 -14.82 -40.44
C ASN A 126 3.61 -13.91 -39.24
N HIS A 127 2.94 -14.40 -38.20
CA HIS A 127 2.70 -13.61 -37.00
C HIS A 127 4.01 -13.35 -36.26
N ILE A 128 4.38 -12.07 -36.12
CA ILE A 128 5.53 -11.65 -35.33
C ILE A 128 5.15 -11.69 -33.86
N SER A 129 5.71 -12.62 -33.10
CA SER A 129 5.57 -12.66 -31.65
C SER A 129 6.15 -11.38 -31.05
N CYS A 130 5.30 -10.59 -30.40
CA CYS A 130 5.72 -9.39 -29.69
C CYS A 130 5.27 -9.46 -28.23
N PHE A 131 6.09 -8.91 -27.35
CA PHE A 131 5.72 -8.67 -25.96
C PHE A 131 5.51 -7.16 -25.81
N PRO A 132 4.26 -6.67 -25.89
CA PRO A 132 3.98 -5.23 -25.96
C PRO A 132 4.15 -4.51 -24.62
N THR A 133 4.45 -5.23 -23.54
CA THR A 133 4.58 -4.63 -22.22
C THR A 133 5.90 -3.87 -22.13
N THR A 134 5.80 -2.58 -21.83
CA THR A 134 6.97 -1.79 -21.45
C THR A 134 7.20 -1.99 -19.96
N PHE A 135 8.41 -2.33 -19.55
CA PHE A 135 8.74 -2.46 -18.12
C PHE A 135 8.42 -1.19 -17.31
N ASN A 136 8.30 -0.04 -17.98
CA ASN A 136 7.81 1.21 -17.43
C ASN A 136 6.41 1.09 -16.82
N SER A 137 5.46 0.38 -17.45
CA SER A 137 4.12 0.21 -16.86
C SER A 137 4.18 -0.61 -15.57
N PHE A 138 5.04 -1.62 -15.52
CA PHE A 138 5.29 -2.37 -14.28
C PHE A 138 5.94 -1.48 -13.21
N ALA A 139 6.85 -0.58 -13.58
CA ALA A 139 7.44 0.38 -12.65
C ALA A 139 6.37 1.29 -12.01
N ASP A 140 5.42 1.77 -12.81
CA ASP A 140 4.31 2.61 -12.32
C ASP A 140 3.38 1.84 -11.39
N ASP A 141 3.05 0.59 -11.73
CA ASP A 141 2.24 -0.28 -10.88
C ASP A 141 2.96 -0.65 -9.58
N LEU A 142 4.27 -0.90 -9.62
CA LEU A 142 5.11 -1.10 -8.43
C LEU A 142 5.10 0.14 -7.53
N LYS A 143 5.22 1.33 -8.11
CA LYS A 143 5.15 2.60 -7.37
C LYS A 143 3.79 2.76 -6.67
N ARG A 144 2.69 2.48 -7.39
CA ARG A 144 1.33 2.52 -6.83
C ARG A 144 1.17 1.49 -5.70
N GLY A 145 1.61 0.26 -5.92
CA GLY A 145 1.56 -0.82 -4.93
C GLY A 145 2.38 -0.52 -3.68
N ALA A 146 3.59 0.04 -3.83
CA ALA A 146 4.42 0.48 -2.72
C ALA A 146 3.73 1.57 -1.90
N SER A 147 3.07 2.54 -2.57
CA SER A 147 2.33 3.63 -1.91
C SER A 147 1.16 3.10 -1.08
N LEU A 148 0.36 2.20 -1.66
CA LEU A 148 -0.75 1.54 -0.94
C LEU A 148 -0.25 0.71 0.24
N THR A 149 0.85 -0.02 0.05
CA THR A 149 1.46 -0.84 1.11
C THR A 149 2.00 0.02 2.25
N ALA A 150 2.68 1.13 1.93
CA ALA A 150 3.18 2.08 2.90
C ALA A 150 2.05 2.70 3.73
N HIS A 151 0.98 3.15 3.08
CA HIS A 151 -0.18 3.71 3.76
C HIS A 151 -0.88 2.67 4.64
N SER A 152 -1.07 1.44 4.15
CA SER A 152 -1.65 0.35 4.94
C SER A 152 -0.83 0.05 6.22
N ARG A 153 0.50 0.07 6.12
CA ARG A 153 1.39 -0.07 7.29
C ARG A 153 1.27 1.11 8.24
N TYR A 154 1.15 2.33 7.73
CA TYR A 154 0.90 3.53 8.52
C TYR A 154 -0.42 3.46 9.28
N ILE A 155 -1.53 3.14 8.60
CA ILE A 155 -2.85 2.98 9.24
C ILE A 155 -2.80 1.91 10.32
N THR A 156 -2.24 0.73 9.99
CA THR A 156 -2.11 -0.37 10.95
C THR A 156 -1.30 0.06 12.18
N TRP A 157 -0.21 0.80 11.98
CA TRP A 157 0.56 1.35 13.10
C TRP A 157 -0.26 2.36 13.90
N PHE A 158 -0.95 3.30 13.25
CA PHE A 158 -1.74 4.34 13.91
C PHE A 158 -2.85 3.73 14.76
N ASP A 159 -3.64 2.82 14.18
CA ASP A 159 -4.75 2.16 14.86
C ASP A 159 -4.27 1.35 16.07
N ASN A 160 -3.16 0.61 15.94
CA ASN A 160 -2.58 -0.14 17.05
C ASN A 160 -1.98 0.75 18.14
N SER A 161 -1.51 1.94 17.77
CA SER A 161 -0.82 2.88 18.66
C SER A 161 -1.79 3.73 19.48
N PHE A 162 -2.99 3.98 18.95
CA PHE A 162 -3.93 4.95 19.50
C PHE A 162 -5.34 4.37 19.70
N GLN A 163 -5.48 3.06 20.01
CA GLN A 163 -6.78 2.40 20.21
C GLN A 163 -7.68 3.15 21.21
N GLY A 164 -8.57 4.01 20.71
CA GLY A 164 -9.50 4.85 21.47
C GLY A 164 -9.69 6.24 20.85
N THR A 165 -10.67 7.01 21.32
CA THR A 165 -10.74 8.45 21.00
C THR A 165 -9.55 9.11 21.66
N LYS A 166 -8.58 9.56 20.87
CA LYS A 166 -7.51 10.41 21.37
C LYS A 166 -8.17 11.68 21.91
N HIS A 167 -8.25 11.79 23.24
CA HIS A 167 -8.75 13.00 23.86
C HIS A 167 -7.82 14.16 23.45
N SER A 168 -8.40 15.29 23.04
CA SER A 168 -7.61 16.52 22.92
C SER A 168 -6.95 16.74 24.28
N HIS A 169 -5.64 16.96 24.25
CA HIS A 169 -4.97 17.47 25.43
C HIS A 169 -5.42 18.93 25.53
N ASP A 170 -6.54 19.16 26.23
CA ASP A 170 -6.92 20.51 26.60
C ASP A 170 -5.87 20.95 27.61
N ASP A 171 -4.91 21.76 27.15
CA ASP A 171 -3.97 22.50 27.99
C ASP A 171 -4.74 23.58 28.77
N GLU A 172 -5.74 23.20 29.56
CA GLU A 172 -6.29 24.07 30.58
C GLU A 172 -5.32 24.07 31.77
N GLU A 173 -4.34 24.95 31.63
CA GLU A 173 -3.76 25.80 32.68
C GLU A 173 -3.95 25.25 34.10
N TYR A 174 -2.94 24.53 34.59
CA TYR A 174 -2.82 24.22 36.02
C TYR A 174 -2.53 25.52 36.78
N ALA A 175 -3.59 26.30 37.05
CA ALA A 175 -3.53 27.43 37.94
C ALA A 175 -3.23 26.92 39.36
N MET A 176 -1.98 27.07 39.77
CA MET A 176 -1.57 26.83 41.16
C MET A 176 -2.45 27.68 42.09
N PRO A 177 -3.13 27.10 43.10
CA PRO A 177 -3.90 27.89 44.03
C PRO A 177 -2.94 28.76 44.84
N ALA A 178 -3.05 30.08 44.66
CA ALA A 178 -2.34 31.05 45.48
C ALA A 178 -2.78 30.88 46.94
N GLY A 179 -1.82 30.53 47.79
CA GLY A 179 -2.02 30.59 49.23
C GLY A 179 -2.14 32.03 49.71
N SER A 180 -3.04 32.27 50.65
CA SER A 180 -2.87 33.27 51.70
C SER A 180 -3.73 32.90 52.90
N GLU A 181 -3.08 32.91 54.04
CA GLU A 181 -3.52 32.48 55.37
C GLU A 181 -4.57 33.41 56.02
N ASP A 182 -5.13 32.88 57.11
CA ASP A 182 -5.79 33.56 58.24
C ASP A 182 -7.32 33.80 58.22
N SER A 183 -7.99 32.98 59.04
CA SER A 183 -9.28 33.23 59.72
C SER A 183 -9.06 34.17 60.94
N PRO A 184 -10.06 34.56 61.78
CA PRO A 184 -11.50 34.21 61.82
C PRO A 184 -12.47 35.40 62.16
N ALA A 185 -13.78 35.14 62.05
CA ALA A 185 -14.81 35.35 63.09
C ALA A 185 -16.17 35.91 62.62
N ASP A 186 -17.22 35.23 63.09
CA ASP A 186 -18.52 35.71 63.57
C ASP A 186 -19.70 36.05 62.62
N ASN A 187 -20.61 35.07 62.59
CA ASN A 187 -22.01 35.10 63.07
C ASN A 187 -23.18 35.72 62.26
N CYS A 188 -24.19 34.84 62.12
CA CYS A 188 -25.64 35.03 62.25
C CYS A 188 -26.56 35.30 61.02
N SER A 189 -27.39 34.28 60.78
CA SER A 189 -28.86 34.32 60.61
C SER A 189 -29.51 34.55 59.23
N ALA A 190 -30.19 33.48 58.79
CA ALA A 190 -31.56 33.34 58.24
C ALA A 190 -32.18 34.43 57.34
N GLY A 191 -32.63 34.01 56.16
CA GLY A 191 -33.56 34.76 55.31
C GLY A 191 -34.01 33.98 54.07
N ASP A 192 -35.33 33.91 53.90
CA ASP A 192 -36.14 33.10 53.00
C ASP A 192 -36.11 33.45 51.48
N SER A 193 -36.30 32.41 50.67
CA SER A 193 -37.30 32.26 49.57
C SER A 193 -37.19 32.95 48.18
N ILE A 194 -37.63 32.14 47.19
CA ILE A 194 -38.28 32.41 45.87
C ILE A 194 -37.50 32.10 44.56
N ASP A 195 -37.88 30.96 43.97
CA ASP A 195 -38.22 30.59 42.58
C ASP A 195 -37.53 31.21 41.32
N HIS A 196 -36.84 30.32 40.58
CA HIS A 196 -36.94 29.89 39.15
C HIS A 196 -37.44 30.85 38.02
N PRO A 197 -37.12 30.64 36.70
CA PRO A 197 -36.67 29.39 36.04
C PRO A 197 -35.72 29.48 34.78
N HIS A 198 -35.43 28.28 34.23
CA HIS A 198 -35.16 27.88 32.82
C HIS A 198 -33.88 28.34 32.08
N SER A 199 -33.01 27.36 31.78
CA SER A 199 -32.16 27.35 30.59
C SER A 199 -32.27 25.99 29.90
N ASP A 200 -32.74 26.03 28.65
CA ASP A 200 -32.75 24.93 27.69
C ASP A 200 -31.36 24.69 27.08
N HIS A 201 -31.24 23.58 26.34
CA HIS A 201 -30.14 23.09 25.48
C HIS A 201 -29.18 22.08 26.16
N ASN A 202 -28.83 20.94 25.58
CA ASN A 202 -29.07 20.43 24.24
C ASN A 202 -28.99 18.89 24.22
N GLU A 203 -29.62 18.31 23.21
CA GLU A 203 -29.91 16.91 22.97
C GLU A 203 -28.66 16.00 22.91
N GLY A 204 -28.74 14.89 23.65
CA GLY A 204 -27.84 13.76 23.46
C GLY A 204 -28.27 12.91 22.26
N CYS A 205 -27.44 12.86 21.22
CA CYS A 205 -27.54 11.84 20.18
C CYS A 205 -26.32 10.91 20.23
N ARG A 206 -26.44 9.85 21.05
CA ARG A 206 -25.50 8.71 21.04
C ARG A 206 -25.86 7.79 19.87
N VAL A 207 -25.05 7.80 18.82
CA VAL A 207 -25.11 6.73 17.80
C VAL A 207 -24.11 5.64 18.15
N SER A 208 -24.59 4.61 18.83
CA SER A 208 -23.90 3.33 18.99
C SER A 208 -23.99 2.54 17.69
N ARG A 209 -22.90 2.39 16.93
CA ARG A 209 -22.80 1.31 15.93
C ARG A 209 -22.13 0.09 16.56
N ARG A 210 -22.95 -0.93 16.77
CA ARG A 210 -22.50 -2.29 17.10
C ARG A 210 -21.84 -2.93 15.87
N LEU A 211 -20.68 -3.51 16.11
CA LEU A 211 -20.05 -4.55 15.28
C LEU A 211 -21.04 -5.70 15.03
N ALA A 212 -21.16 -6.12 13.77
CA ALA A 212 -21.62 -7.46 13.43
C ALA A 212 -20.48 -8.17 12.69
N LYS A 213 -20.03 -9.28 13.27
CA LYS A 213 -18.97 -10.16 12.77
C LYS A 213 -19.63 -11.47 12.31
N SER A 214 -19.08 -12.00 11.22
CA SER A 214 -19.07 -13.42 10.80
C SER A 214 -20.26 -14.00 10.03
N GLY A 215 -19.92 -14.76 8.98
CA GLY A 215 -20.74 -15.82 8.42
C GLY A 215 -20.26 -16.33 7.06
N ALA A 216 -19.34 -17.28 7.06
CA ALA A 216 -18.99 -18.12 5.90
C ALA A 216 -20.12 -19.09 5.53
N GLY A 217 -20.19 -19.53 4.26
CA GLY A 217 -20.96 -20.73 3.91
C GLY A 217 -21.30 -20.90 2.42
N VAL A 218 -20.54 -21.80 1.79
CA VAL A 218 -20.81 -22.65 0.61
C VAL A 218 -20.87 -21.99 -0.76
#